data_AF-A0A953TI19-F1
#
_entry.id   AF-A0A953TI19-F1
#
_cell.length_a   1.000
_cell.length_b   1.000
_cell.length_c   1.000
_cell.angle_alpha   90.00
_cell.angle_beta   90.00
_cell.angle_gamma   90.00
#
_symmetry.space_group_name_H-M   'P 1'
#
loop_
_entity.id
_entity.type
_entity.pdbx_description
1 polymer ?
#
loop_
_entity_poly.entity_id
_entity_poly.type
_entity_poly.pdbx_seq_one_letter_code
_entity_poly.pdbx_strand_id
1 'polypeptide(L)'
;MLQCDFSQLPIMQGEREVKGVISWRSIGARYALGVGCEKVKDAREDAQVIDANGTLFDAIPTIVKHGYVLVRDQKDRIITGIVTASDLSLQFQQLAEPFILLREIELHIRRLLKGKVSPADLASLVTADMPNKKLESIADLSFGEYIRLFQHPDFWTTLSLKIDKTCLTDQLEEVRKIRNDVMHFDPDPMTSKQLDALKDAAKFMQQLFELLPS
;
A
#
# COMPACT_ATOMS: atom_id res chain seq x y z
N MET A 1 28.08 -5.76 9.41
CA MET A 1 27.20 -4.63 9.07
C MET A 1 27.31 -4.30 7.58
N LEU A 2 28.46 -3.86 7.05
CA LEU A 2 28.62 -3.55 5.60
C LEU A 2 28.30 -4.73 4.68
N GLN A 3 28.85 -5.92 4.94
CA GLN A 3 28.70 -7.07 4.06
C GLN A 3 27.24 -7.52 3.85
N CYS A 4 26.39 -7.35 4.86
CA CYS A 4 25.00 -7.79 4.84
C CYS A 4 24.03 -6.60 4.84
N ASP A 5 24.54 -5.37 4.65
CA ASP A 5 23.78 -4.12 4.67
C ASP A 5 22.86 -3.93 5.91
N PHE A 6 23.35 -4.33 7.08
CA PHE A 6 22.60 -4.19 8.33
C PHE A 6 22.90 -2.87 9.03
N SER A 7 21.84 -2.20 9.48
CA SER A 7 21.90 -0.93 10.23
C SER A 7 22.14 -1.11 11.73
N GLN A 8 21.77 -2.26 12.28
CA GLN A 8 21.95 -2.62 13.68
C GLN A 8 22.20 -4.12 13.84
N LEU A 9 22.93 -4.50 14.88
CA LEU A 9 23.19 -5.88 15.26
C LEU A 9 22.99 -6.07 16.77
N PRO A 10 22.24 -7.11 17.20
CA PRO A 10 22.14 -7.44 18.60
C PRO A 10 23.47 -8.01 19.11
N ILE A 11 23.89 -7.56 20.29
CA ILE A 11 25.04 -8.10 21.02
C ILE A 11 24.49 -9.17 21.95
N MET A 12 24.78 -10.44 21.64
CA MET A 12 24.20 -11.58 22.35
C MET A 12 25.26 -12.50 22.95
N GLN A 13 24.88 -13.19 24.02
CA GLN A 13 25.63 -14.28 24.62
C GLN A 13 24.75 -15.54 24.59
N GLY A 14 24.96 -16.39 23.59
CA GLY A 14 24.00 -17.44 23.25
C GLY A 14 22.67 -16.86 22.76
N GLU A 15 21.61 -17.67 22.73
CA GLU A 15 20.34 -17.31 22.10
C GLU A 15 19.36 -16.56 23.02
N ARG A 16 19.60 -16.60 24.34
CA ARG A 16 18.69 -16.07 25.38
C ARG A 16 19.12 -14.73 25.94
N GLU A 17 20.43 -14.47 25.96
CA GLU A 17 20.97 -13.32 26.65
C GLU A 17 21.35 -12.20 25.68
N VAL A 18 20.54 -11.14 25.68
CA VAL A 18 20.84 -9.91 24.94
C VAL A 18 21.59 -8.97 25.87
N LYS A 19 22.84 -8.68 25.54
CA LYS A 19 23.60 -7.65 26.25
C LYS A 19 23.19 -6.26 25.75
N GLY A 20 22.99 -6.07 24.46
CA GLY A 20 22.58 -4.77 23.94
C GLY A 20 22.48 -4.78 22.42
N VAL A 21 22.63 -3.61 21.81
CA VAL A 21 22.70 -3.45 20.36
C VAL A 21 23.89 -2.58 19.99
N ILE A 22 24.42 -2.77 18.79
CA ILE A 22 25.34 -1.85 18.15
C ILE A 22 24.75 -1.42 16.80
N SER A 23 24.91 -0.15 16.45
CA SER A 23 24.39 0.44 15.21
C SER A 23 25.43 1.31 14.53
N TRP A 24 25.24 1.64 13.25
CA TRP A 24 26.09 2.61 12.57
C TRP A 24 26.07 3.96 13.28
N ARG A 25 24.91 4.33 13.81
CA ARG A 25 24.73 5.54 14.61
C ARG A 25 25.58 5.50 15.88
N SER A 26 25.57 4.41 16.64
CA SER A 26 26.31 4.31 17.91
C SER A 26 27.82 4.32 17.68
N ILE A 27 28.30 3.62 16.65
CA ILE A 27 29.70 3.63 16.23
C ILE A 27 30.09 5.04 15.76
N GLY A 28 29.34 5.62 14.82
CA GLY A 28 29.61 6.93 14.26
C GLY A 28 29.61 8.06 15.30
N ALA A 29 28.68 8.01 16.26
CA ALA A 29 28.63 8.98 17.36
C ALA A 29 29.89 8.92 18.24
N ARG A 30 30.40 7.72 18.55
CA ARG A 30 31.64 7.58 19.33
C ARG A 30 32.85 8.13 18.58
N TYR A 31 32.98 7.79 17.30
CA TYR A 31 34.04 8.32 16.44
C TYR A 31 33.97 9.84 16.31
N ALA A 32 32.79 10.41 16.08
CA ALA A 32 32.60 11.86 15.92
C ALA A 32 32.95 12.65 17.19
N LEU A 33 32.75 12.05 18.37
CA LEU A 33 33.08 12.65 19.66
C LEU A 33 34.55 12.43 20.07
N GLY A 34 35.36 11.77 19.23
CA GLY A 34 36.75 11.44 19.55
C GLY A 34 36.89 10.45 20.72
N VAL A 35 35.82 9.73 21.04
CA VAL A 35 35.82 8.70 22.09
C VAL A 35 36.27 7.39 21.47
N GLY A 36 37.33 6.80 22.03
CA GLY A 36 37.84 5.50 21.59
C GLY A 36 36.74 4.44 21.54
N CYS A 37 36.66 3.73 20.42
CA CYS A 37 35.66 2.68 20.17
C CYS A 37 36.37 1.43 19.63
N GLU A 38 37.12 0.76 20.49
CA GLU A 38 37.92 -0.43 20.12
C GLU A 38 37.13 -1.73 20.29
N LYS A 39 36.20 -1.76 21.25
CA LYS A 39 35.40 -2.95 21.57
C LYS A 39 33.93 -2.67 21.30
N VAL A 40 33.20 -3.73 20.96
CA VAL A 40 31.73 -3.68 20.73
C VAL A 40 30.98 -3.07 21.92
N LYS A 41 31.43 -3.35 23.15
CA LYS A 41 30.84 -2.79 24.37
C LYS A 41 30.95 -1.26 24.46
N ASP A 42 31.90 -0.64 23.75
CA ASP A 42 32.15 0.80 23.82
C ASP A 42 31.12 1.58 22.99
N ALA A 43 30.54 0.95 21.96
CA ALA A 43 29.44 1.50 21.16
C ALA A 43 28.10 0.78 21.43
N ARG A 44 27.99 0.07 22.56
CA ARG A 44 26.76 -0.62 22.96
C ARG A 44 25.70 0.38 23.41
N GLU A 45 24.48 0.17 22.93
CA GLU A 45 23.26 0.80 23.42
C GLU A 45 22.32 -0.26 24.03
N ASP A 46 21.33 0.18 24.80
CA ASP A 46 20.33 -0.71 25.39
C ASP A 46 19.40 -1.27 24.32
N ALA A 47 19.25 -2.60 24.32
CA ALA A 47 18.42 -3.27 23.34
C ALA A 47 16.93 -3.13 23.66
N GLN A 48 16.13 -2.90 22.63
CA GLN A 48 14.67 -2.94 22.72
C GLN A 48 14.19 -4.37 22.47
N VAL A 49 13.55 -4.98 23.47
CA VAL A 49 13.06 -6.36 23.41
C VAL A 49 11.58 -6.41 23.77
N ILE A 50 10.79 -7.09 22.96
CA ILE A 50 9.35 -7.31 23.18
C ILE A 50 9.04 -8.81 23.24
N ASP A 51 7.89 -9.17 23.80
CA ASP A 51 7.39 -10.54 23.85
C ASP A 51 6.69 -10.90 22.53
N ALA A 52 6.88 -12.15 22.07
CA ALA A 52 6.26 -12.67 20.85
C ALA A 52 4.73 -12.73 20.90
N ASN A 53 4.12 -12.77 22.08
CA ASN A 53 2.66 -12.76 22.24
C ASN A 53 2.05 -11.35 22.19
N GLY A 54 2.87 -10.30 22.13
CA GLY A 54 2.40 -8.93 21.96
C GLY A 54 1.86 -8.68 20.55
N THR A 55 1.05 -7.62 20.40
CA THR A 55 0.58 -7.23 19.07
C THR A 55 1.64 -6.40 18.34
N LEU A 56 1.62 -6.43 17.00
CA LEU A 56 2.48 -5.56 16.20
C LEU A 56 2.22 -4.08 16.52
N PHE A 57 0.97 -3.69 16.80
CA PHE A 57 0.60 -2.31 17.11
C PHE A 57 1.28 -1.79 18.37
N ASP A 58 1.47 -2.65 19.38
CA ASP A 58 2.20 -2.28 20.61
C ASP A 58 3.70 -2.07 20.34
N ALA A 59 4.25 -2.75 19.34
CA ALA A 59 5.65 -2.65 18.95
C ALA A 59 5.95 -1.40 18.10
N ILE A 60 4.98 -0.90 17.33
CA ILE A 60 5.17 0.22 16.37
C ILE A 60 5.84 1.44 17.00
N PRO A 61 5.38 1.99 18.15
CA PRO A 61 6.01 3.19 18.73
C PRO A 61 7.50 3.00 19.03
N THR A 62 7.87 1.80 19.49
CA THR A 62 9.26 1.45 19.79
C THR A 62 10.09 1.30 18.52
N ILE A 63 9.54 0.64 17.49
CA ILE A 63 10.20 0.50 16.18
C ILE A 63 10.40 1.87 15.53
N VAL A 64 9.41 2.77 15.58
CA VAL A 64 9.51 4.13 15.01
C VAL A 64 10.60 4.93 15.73
N LYS A 65 10.68 4.81 17.06
CA LYS A 65 11.65 5.57 17.86
C LYS A 65 13.08 5.04 17.75
N HIS A 66 13.25 3.71 17.72
CA HIS A 66 14.56 3.05 17.83
C HIS A 66 15.03 2.39 16.53
N GLY A 67 14.16 2.30 15.51
CA GLY A 67 14.41 1.66 14.22
C GLY A 67 14.15 0.15 14.22
N TYR A 68 13.99 -0.47 15.39
CA TYR A 68 13.81 -1.92 15.52
C TYR A 68 13.27 -2.34 16.89
N VAL A 69 12.87 -3.62 16.98
CA VAL A 69 12.68 -4.39 18.22
C VAL A 69 13.20 -5.81 18.03
N LEU A 70 13.74 -6.41 19.08
CA LEU A 70 14.02 -7.85 19.14
C LEU A 70 12.80 -8.57 19.70
N VAL A 71 12.43 -9.69 19.08
CA VAL A 71 11.29 -10.49 19.51
C VAL A 71 11.80 -11.66 20.34
N ARG A 72 11.25 -11.82 21.54
CA ARG A 72 11.57 -12.90 22.45
C ARG A 72 10.39 -13.85 22.60
N ASP A 73 10.65 -15.15 22.42
CA ASP A 73 9.68 -16.18 22.76
C ASP A 73 9.45 -16.25 24.28
N GLN A 74 8.20 -16.32 24.71
CA GLN A 74 7.83 -16.28 26.12
C GLN A 74 8.25 -17.56 26.87
N LYS A 75 8.19 -18.73 26.22
CA LYS A 75 8.43 -20.03 26.86
C LYS A 75 9.92 -20.28 27.07
N ASP A 76 10.70 -20.16 25.99
CA ASP A 76 12.11 -20.53 26.02
C ASP A 76 13.04 -19.35 26.29
N ARG A 77 12.49 -18.11 26.31
CA ARG A 77 13.23 -16.84 26.46
C ARG A 77 14.30 -16.62 25.40
N ILE A 78 14.14 -17.27 24.25
CA ILE A 78 15.04 -17.20 23.09
C ILE A 78 14.65 -15.98 22.24
N ILE A 79 15.62 -15.27 21.69
CA ILE A 79 15.35 -14.26 20.67
C ILE A 79 15.06 -14.97 19.35
N THR A 80 13.83 -14.82 18.86
CA THR A 80 13.37 -15.48 17.62
C THR A 80 13.70 -14.66 16.38
N GLY A 81 13.90 -13.35 16.53
CA GLY A 81 14.25 -12.49 15.43
C GLY A 81 14.27 -11.01 15.79
N ILE A 82 14.40 -10.19 14.74
CA ILE A 82 14.34 -8.74 14.79
C ILE A 82 13.22 -8.28 13.85
N VAL A 83 12.46 -7.28 14.26
CA VAL A 83 11.51 -6.56 13.41
C VAL A 83 11.98 -5.13 13.30
N THR A 84 12.09 -4.62 12.08
CA THR A 84 12.65 -3.30 11.77
C THR A 84 11.60 -2.37 11.17
N ALA A 85 11.93 -1.09 11.12
CA ALA A 85 11.12 -0.11 10.40
C ALA A 85 10.96 -0.45 8.91
N SER A 86 11.96 -1.11 8.29
CA SER A 86 11.89 -1.58 6.92
C SER A 86 10.85 -2.69 6.74
N ASP A 87 10.81 -3.65 7.67
CA ASP A 87 9.80 -4.72 7.64
C ASP A 87 8.39 -4.15 7.78
N LEU A 88 8.20 -3.21 8.72
CA LEU A 88 6.92 -2.52 8.89
C LEU A 88 6.51 -1.75 7.63
N SER A 89 7.46 -1.07 6.98
CA SER A 89 7.21 -0.31 5.76
C SER A 89 6.79 -1.22 4.60
N LEU A 90 7.43 -2.38 4.46
CA LEU A 90 7.09 -3.37 3.44
C LEU A 90 5.70 -3.97 3.68
N GLN A 91 5.36 -4.29 4.94
CA GLN A 91 4.03 -4.77 5.31
C GLN A 91 2.95 -3.72 5.04
N PHE A 92 3.22 -2.46 5.40
CA PHE A 92 2.31 -1.36 5.10
C PHE A 92 2.12 -1.17 3.59
N GLN A 93 3.20 -1.24 2.80
CA GLN A 93 3.10 -1.16 1.34
C GLN A 93 2.19 -2.26 0.79
N GLN A 94 2.39 -3.52 1.19
CA GLN A 94 1.58 -4.65 0.72
C GLN A 94 0.09 -4.45 1.02
N LEU A 95 -0.24 -3.90 2.18
CA LEU A 95 -1.63 -3.63 2.58
C LEU A 95 -2.21 -2.40 1.87
N ALA A 96 -1.42 -1.34 1.67
CA ALA A 96 -1.91 -0.06 1.15
C ALA A 96 -1.92 0.02 -0.38
N GLU A 97 -0.98 -0.65 -1.05
CA GLU A 97 -0.78 -0.59 -2.51
C GLU A 97 -2.07 -0.86 -3.30
N PRO A 98 -2.89 -1.87 -2.99
CA PRO A 98 -4.15 -2.08 -3.70
C PRO A 98 -5.13 -0.92 -3.60
N PHE A 99 -5.26 -0.32 -2.41
CA PHE A 99 -6.16 0.82 -2.19
C PHE A 99 -5.68 2.06 -2.97
N ILE A 100 -4.36 2.26 -3.03
CA ILE A 100 -3.75 3.38 -3.78
C ILE A 100 -4.02 3.19 -5.27
N LEU A 101 -3.75 2.00 -5.82
CA LEU A 101 -3.99 1.70 -7.24
C LEU A 101 -5.46 1.85 -7.62
N LEU A 102 -6.38 1.34 -6.79
CA LEU A 102 -7.83 1.50 -7.01
C LEU A 102 -8.24 2.98 -7.04
N ARG A 103 -7.70 3.79 -6.13
CA ARG A 103 -7.95 5.23 -6.07
C ARG A 103 -7.37 5.96 -7.29
N GLU A 104 -6.19 5.57 -7.75
CA GLU A 104 -5.58 6.13 -8.96
C GLU A 104 -6.42 5.85 -10.20
N ILE A 105 -6.85 4.59 -10.39
CA ILE A 105 -7.74 4.20 -11.49
C ILE A 105 -9.02 5.05 -11.46
N GLU A 106 -9.67 5.15 -10.29
CA GLU A 106 -10.88 5.96 -10.14
C GLU A 106 -10.62 7.44 -10.47
N LEU A 107 -9.49 8.00 -10.02
CA LEU A 107 -9.12 9.37 -10.33
C LEU A 107 -8.93 9.60 -11.83
N HIS A 108 -8.27 8.68 -12.53
CA HIS A 108 -8.09 8.74 -13.98
C HIS A 108 -9.42 8.65 -14.73
N ILE A 109 -10.32 7.75 -14.31
CA ILE A 109 -11.69 7.69 -14.85
C ILE A 109 -12.39 9.04 -14.66
N ARG A 110 -12.39 9.60 -13.46
CA ARG A 110 -13.04 10.89 -13.16
C ARG A 110 -12.48 12.02 -14.02
N ARG A 111 -11.16 12.03 -14.26
CA ARG A 111 -10.51 13.00 -15.14
C ARG A 111 -10.93 12.84 -16.59
N LEU A 112 -11.02 11.60 -17.08
CA LEU A 112 -11.47 11.28 -18.43
C LEU A 112 -12.90 11.75 -18.69
N LEU A 113 -13.77 11.61 -17.69
CA LEU A 113 -15.18 11.99 -17.75
C LEU A 113 -15.41 13.49 -17.54
N LYS A 114 -14.46 14.20 -16.92
CA LYS A 114 -14.63 15.62 -16.55
C LYS A 114 -14.92 16.48 -17.79
N GLY A 115 -16.04 17.20 -17.75
CA GLY A 115 -16.46 18.09 -18.84
C GLY A 115 -17.07 17.39 -20.05
N LYS A 116 -17.15 16.05 -20.07
CA LYS A 116 -17.75 15.27 -21.15
C LYS A 116 -19.11 14.64 -20.79
N VAL A 117 -19.42 14.56 -19.50
CA VAL A 117 -20.68 14.01 -18.98
C VAL A 117 -21.75 15.09 -18.94
N SER A 118 -22.88 14.84 -19.59
CA SER A 118 -24.06 15.70 -19.54
C SER A 118 -25.03 15.27 -18.42
N PRO A 119 -25.94 16.16 -17.99
CA PRO A 119 -27.01 15.78 -17.06
C PRO A 119 -27.91 14.66 -17.58
N ALA A 120 -28.07 14.54 -18.90
CA ALA A 120 -28.84 13.47 -19.52
C ALA A 120 -28.15 12.11 -19.35
N ASP A 121 -26.82 12.06 -19.46
CA ASP A 121 -26.02 10.86 -19.21
C ASP A 121 -26.08 10.43 -17.73
N LEU A 122 -26.15 11.38 -16.80
CA LEU A 122 -26.35 11.06 -15.38
C LEU A 122 -27.76 10.53 -15.11
N ALA A 123 -28.78 11.12 -15.75
CA ALA A 123 -30.16 10.67 -15.63
C ALA A 123 -30.37 9.27 -16.21
N SER A 124 -29.66 8.89 -17.28
CA SER A 124 -29.77 7.55 -17.87
C SER A 124 -29.22 6.43 -16.96
N LEU A 125 -28.39 6.78 -15.98
CA LEU A 125 -27.86 5.84 -14.99
C LEU A 125 -28.84 5.58 -13.83
N VAL A 126 -29.87 6.42 -13.65
CA VAL A 126 -30.89 6.24 -12.61
C VAL A 126 -31.85 5.14 -13.05
N THR A 127 -31.82 4.01 -12.34
CA THR A 127 -32.74 2.89 -12.57
C THR A 127 -33.98 2.98 -11.69
N ALA A 128 -35.06 2.27 -12.07
CA ALA A 128 -36.31 2.22 -11.31
C ALA A 128 -36.12 1.75 -9.85
N ASP A 129 -35.08 0.96 -9.59
CA ASP A 129 -34.72 0.45 -8.26
C ASP A 129 -33.98 1.48 -7.37
N MET A 130 -33.64 2.66 -7.90
CA MET A 130 -32.98 3.75 -7.17
C MET A 130 -33.72 5.09 -7.28
N PRO A 131 -35.00 5.17 -6.87
CA PRO A 131 -35.86 6.33 -7.15
C PRO A 131 -35.43 7.62 -6.45
N ASN A 132 -34.62 7.54 -5.39
CA ASN A 132 -34.17 8.69 -4.60
C ASN A 132 -32.69 9.06 -4.81
N LYS A 133 -31.98 8.39 -5.74
CA LYS A 133 -30.56 8.69 -5.97
C LYS A 133 -30.43 9.93 -6.86
N LYS A 134 -30.00 11.05 -6.27
CA LYS A 134 -29.65 12.26 -7.01
C LYS A 134 -28.19 12.18 -7.47
N LEU A 135 -27.98 12.03 -8.77
CA LEU A 135 -26.67 12.11 -9.41
C LEU A 135 -26.49 13.51 -9.97
N GLU A 136 -25.84 14.39 -9.21
CA GLU A 136 -25.63 15.79 -9.61
C GLU A 136 -24.27 15.97 -10.31
N SER A 137 -23.32 15.08 -10.03
CA SER A 137 -21.98 15.16 -10.57
C SER A 137 -21.33 13.78 -10.76
N ILE A 138 -20.21 13.79 -11.49
CA ILE A 138 -19.33 12.61 -11.61
C ILE A 138 -18.80 12.19 -10.22
N ALA A 139 -18.77 13.09 -9.23
CA ALA A 139 -18.38 12.79 -7.84
C ALA A 139 -19.22 11.65 -7.24
N ASP A 140 -20.51 11.66 -7.57
CA ASP A 140 -21.56 10.85 -6.94
C ASP A 140 -21.68 9.43 -7.52
N LEU A 141 -20.92 9.16 -8.59
CA LEU A 141 -20.91 7.87 -9.27
C LEU A 141 -20.04 6.86 -8.51
N SER A 142 -20.59 5.68 -8.32
CA SER A 142 -19.86 4.48 -7.90
C SER A 142 -19.01 3.92 -9.03
N PHE A 143 -18.05 3.05 -8.69
CA PHE A 143 -17.18 2.43 -9.69
C PHE A 143 -17.95 1.68 -10.78
N GLY A 144 -19.02 0.95 -10.39
CA GLY A 144 -19.87 0.26 -11.35
C GLY A 144 -20.69 1.19 -12.25
N GLU A 145 -21.04 2.39 -11.77
CA GLU A 145 -21.74 3.39 -12.57
C GLU A 145 -20.85 4.03 -13.62
N TYR A 146 -19.54 4.18 -13.36
CA TYR A 146 -18.59 4.56 -14.42
C TYR A 146 -18.57 3.55 -15.55
N ILE A 147 -18.53 2.25 -15.23
CA ILE A 147 -18.51 1.18 -16.23
C ILE A 147 -19.78 1.22 -17.07
N ARG A 148 -20.95 1.35 -16.44
CA ARG A 148 -22.23 1.49 -17.13
C ARG A 148 -22.25 2.69 -18.07
N LEU A 149 -21.67 3.81 -17.65
CA LEU A 149 -21.55 5.00 -18.49
C LEU A 149 -20.68 4.72 -19.73
N PHE A 150 -19.53 4.06 -19.58
CA PHE A 150 -18.71 3.62 -20.72
C PHE A 150 -19.44 2.63 -21.64
N GLN A 151 -20.34 1.81 -21.09
CA GLN A 151 -21.16 0.86 -21.84
C GLN A 151 -22.28 1.52 -22.68
N HIS A 152 -22.65 2.78 -22.44
CA HIS A 152 -23.61 3.49 -23.28
C HIS A 152 -23.00 3.84 -24.65
N PRO A 153 -23.60 3.41 -25.78
CA PRO A 153 -23.05 3.69 -27.13
C PRO A 153 -22.96 5.18 -27.47
N ASP A 154 -23.98 5.96 -27.09
CA ASP A 154 -24.04 7.40 -27.38
C ASP A 154 -22.93 8.14 -26.63
N PHE A 155 -22.76 7.83 -25.34
CA PHE A 155 -21.69 8.41 -24.53
C PHE A 155 -20.29 8.00 -25.01
N TRP A 156 -20.11 6.74 -25.42
CA TRP A 156 -18.84 6.28 -25.99
C TRP A 156 -18.44 7.09 -27.23
N THR A 157 -19.41 7.43 -28.07
CA THR A 157 -19.21 8.26 -29.25
C THR A 157 -18.75 9.68 -28.86
N THR A 158 -19.36 10.25 -27.81
CA THR A 158 -18.96 11.55 -27.24
C THR A 158 -17.53 11.55 -26.69
N LEU A 159 -17.08 10.45 -26.10
CA LEU A 159 -15.70 10.34 -25.61
C LEU A 159 -14.66 10.34 -26.73
N SER A 160 -15.05 9.92 -27.95
CA SER A 160 -14.22 9.92 -29.17
C SER A 160 -12.87 9.19 -28.99
N LEU A 161 -12.86 8.12 -28.20
CA LEU A 161 -11.65 7.33 -27.95
C LEU A 161 -11.38 6.37 -29.11
N LYS A 162 -10.13 6.32 -29.58
CA LYS A 162 -9.68 5.38 -30.62
C LYS A 162 -9.19 4.04 -30.04
N ILE A 163 -9.89 3.53 -29.04
CA ILE A 163 -9.60 2.24 -28.40
C ILE A 163 -10.83 1.35 -28.45
N ASP A 164 -10.63 0.05 -28.25
CA ASP A 164 -11.75 -0.88 -28.19
C ASP A 164 -12.55 -0.68 -26.89
N LYS A 165 -13.85 -0.44 -27.04
CA LYS A 165 -14.78 -0.21 -25.94
C LYS A 165 -14.86 -1.42 -25.02
N THR A 166 -15.02 -2.61 -25.60
CA THR A 166 -15.23 -3.86 -24.88
C THR A 166 -14.03 -4.18 -24.01
N CYS A 167 -12.83 -4.05 -24.57
CA CYS A 167 -11.56 -4.25 -23.88
C CYS A 167 -11.42 -3.34 -22.65
N LEU A 168 -11.71 -2.03 -22.79
CA LEU A 168 -11.69 -1.13 -21.63
C LEU A 168 -12.74 -1.52 -20.59
N THR A 169 -13.97 -1.80 -21.00
CA THR A 169 -15.04 -2.15 -20.05
C THR A 169 -14.77 -3.46 -19.31
N ASP A 170 -14.17 -4.45 -19.98
CA ASP A 170 -13.82 -5.74 -19.40
C ASP A 170 -12.70 -5.57 -18.37
N GLN A 171 -11.68 -4.77 -18.69
CA GLN A 171 -10.60 -4.47 -17.76
C GLN A 171 -11.12 -3.72 -16.52
N LEU A 172 -12.02 -2.75 -16.70
CA LEU A 172 -12.63 -2.04 -15.56
C LEU A 172 -13.55 -2.96 -14.75
N GLU A 173 -14.21 -3.93 -15.38
CA GLU A 173 -15.04 -4.91 -14.68
C GLU A 173 -14.20 -5.87 -13.84
N GLU A 174 -13.00 -6.25 -14.31
CA GLU A 174 -12.01 -6.97 -13.50
C GLU A 174 -11.58 -6.14 -12.28
N VAL A 175 -11.25 -4.86 -12.47
CA VAL A 175 -10.92 -3.93 -11.37
C VAL A 175 -12.09 -3.82 -10.38
N ARG A 176 -13.34 -3.78 -10.85
CA ARG A 176 -14.53 -3.72 -9.99
C ARG A 176 -14.62 -4.93 -9.07
N LYS A 177 -14.33 -6.13 -9.57
CA LYS A 177 -14.32 -7.37 -8.77
C LYS A 177 -13.24 -7.31 -7.70
N ILE A 178 -12.00 -6.99 -8.10
CA ILE A 178 -10.87 -6.84 -7.16
C ILE A 178 -11.18 -5.78 -6.09
N ARG A 179 -11.78 -4.64 -6.48
CA ARG A 179 -12.21 -3.59 -5.54
C ARG A 179 -13.19 -4.13 -4.51
N ASN A 180 -14.18 -4.92 -4.93
CA ASN A 180 -15.15 -5.47 -4.00
C ASN A 180 -14.48 -6.41 -3.00
N ASP A 181 -13.61 -7.31 -3.48
CA ASP A 181 -12.86 -8.25 -2.63
C ASP A 181 -12.01 -7.48 -1.59
N VAL A 182 -11.28 -6.45 -2.03
CA VAL A 182 -10.48 -5.57 -1.16
C VAL A 182 -11.34 -4.83 -0.13
N MET A 183 -12.49 -4.29 -0.55
CA MET A 183 -13.38 -3.50 0.33
C MET A 183 -14.14 -4.38 1.32
N HIS A 184 -14.33 -5.66 1.01
CA HIS A 184 -14.96 -6.62 1.91
C HIS A 184 -13.99 -7.21 2.94
N PHE A 185 -12.71 -6.79 2.95
CA PHE A 185 -11.65 -7.34 3.81
C PHE A 185 -11.67 -8.87 3.79
N ASP A 186 -11.72 -9.42 2.57
CA ASP A 186 -11.72 -10.87 2.38
C ASP A 186 -10.54 -11.49 3.16
N PRO A 187 -10.75 -12.54 3.96
CA PRO A 187 -9.67 -13.20 4.70
C PRO A 187 -8.56 -13.74 3.79
N ASP A 188 -8.87 -14.01 2.52
CA ASP A 188 -7.87 -14.45 1.55
C ASP A 188 -7.00 -13.28 1.09
N PRO A 189 -5.65 -13.40 1.19
CA PRO A 189 -4.75 -12.34 0.77
C PRO A 189 -4.84 -12.14 -0.75
N MET A 190 -4.77 -10.87 -1.18
CA MET A 190 -4.72 -10.53 -2.60
C MET A 190 -3.63 -11.31 -3.32
N THR A 191 -3.99 -11.94 -4.42
CA THR A 191 -3.05 -12.69 -5.27
C THR A 191 -2.15 -11.74 -6.06
N SER A 192 -0.94 -12.19 -6.41
CA SER A 192 -0.05 -11.41 -7.27
C SER A 192 -0.69 -11.06 -8.62
N LYS A 193 -1.50 -11.96 -9.18
CA LYS A 193 -2.24 -11.71 -10.43
C LYS A 193 -3.24 -10.56 -10.32
N GLN A 194 -4.00 -10.49 -9.21
CA GLN A 194 -4.92 -9.38 -8.98
C GLN A 194 -4.15 -8.06 -8.83
N LEU A 195 -3.03 -8.08 -8.11
CA LEU A 195 -2.18 -6.90 -7.97
C LEU A 195 -1.61 -6.43 -9.32
N ASP A 196 -1.13 -7.36 -10.15
CA ASP A 196 -0.63 -7.07 -11.49
C ASP A 196 -1.73 -6.50 -12.39
N ALA A 197 -2.95 -7.04 -12.32
CA ALA A 197 -4.11 -6.51 -13.04
C ALA A 197 -4.43 -5.06 -12.63
N LEU A 198 -4.35 -4.73 -11.34
CA LEU A 198 -4.50 -3.35 -10.86
C LEU A 198 -3.40 -2.42 -11.37
N LYS A 199 -2.14 -2.88 -11.38
CA LYS A 199 -1.00 -2.11 -11.90
C LYS A 199 -1.14 -1.83 -13.39
N ASP A 200 -1.51 -2.83 -14.16
CA ASP A 200 -1.71 -2.72 -15.60
C ASP A 200 -2.89 -1.79 -15.92
N ALA A 201 -4.00 -1.89 -15.17
CA ALA A 201 -5.13 -0.98 -15.31
C ALA A 201 -4.79 0.47 -14.95
N ALA A 202 -4.08 0.68 -13.83
CA ALA A 202 -3.64 2.02 -13.42
C ALA A 202 -2.74 2.66 -14.48
N LYS A 203 -1.73 1.91 -14.96
CA LYS A 203 -0.81 2.34 -16.01
C LYS A 203 -1.54 2.64 -17.32
N PHE A 204 -2.46 1.77 -17.73
CA PHE A 204 -3.25 1.97 -18.95
C PHE A 204 -4.11 3.23 -18.86
N MET A 205 -4.83 3.43 -17.75
CA MET A 205 -5.67 4.61 -17.54
C MET A 205 -4.86 5.91 -17.46
N GLN A 206 -3.66 5.86 -16.88
CA GLN A 206 -2.73 6.99 -16.88
C GLN A 206 -2.30 7.34 -18.32
N GLN A 207 -1.83 6.35 -19.08
CA GLN A 207 -1.39 6.56 -20.47
C GLN A 207 -2.53 7.06 -21.36
N LEU A 208 -3.73 6.50 -21.20
CA LEU A 208 -4.92 6.96 -21.91
C LEU A 208 -5.18 8.44 -21.64
N PHE A 209 -5.08 8.88 -20.39
CA PHE A 209 -5.27 10.28 -20.03
C PHE A 209 -4.16 11.19 -20.61
N GLU A 210 -2.89 10.79 -20.52
CA GLU A 210 -1.75 11.58 -21.01
C GLU A 210 -1.74 11.76 -22.54
N LEU A 211 -2.26 10.77 -23.27
CA LEU A 211 -2.29 10.78 -24.74
C LEU A 211 -3.55 11.44 -25.32
N LEU A 212 -4.54 11.77 -24.49
CA LEU A 212 -5.73 12.46 -24.96
C LEU A 212 -5.44 13.95 -25.18
N PRO A 213 -5.74 14.50 -26.37
CA PRO A 213 -5.60 15.93 -26.61
C PRO A 213 -6.51 16.70 -25.65
N SER A 214 -5.95 17.76 -25.06
CA SER A 214 -6.66 18.70 -24.17
C SER A 214 -7.74 19.48 -24.92
#